data_AF-A0A2H9T2P1-F1
#
_entry.id   AF-A0A2H9T2P1-F1
#
_cell.length_a   1.000
_cell.length_b   1.000
_cell.length_c   1.000
_cell.angle_alpha   90.00
_cell.angle_beta   90.00
_cell.angle_gamma   90.00
#
_symmetry.space_group_name_H-M   'P 1'
#
loop_
_entity.id
_entity.type
_entity.pdbx_description
1 polymer ?
#
loop_
_entity_poly.entity_id
_entity_poly.type
_entity_poly.pdbx_seq_one_letter_code
_entity_poly.pdbx_strand_id
1 'polypeptide(L)' 'MVLLATSPGPGGASSVLTAAEQSMPFFGGEVKATLSIPNFFHNFDEDKQQLKDDKLKQYLIKAIEKLG' A
#
# COMPACT_ATOMS: atom_id res chain seq x y z
N MET A 1 3.57 -7.28 -9.77
CA MET A 1 3.28 -7.30 -8.31
C MET A 1 2.82 -5.93 -7.85
N VAL A 2 2.03 -5.86 -6.78
CA VAL A 2 1.70 -4.60 -6.08
C VAL A 2 2.22 -4.72 -4.65
N LEU A 3 2.93 -3.71 -4.16
CA LEU A 3 3.43 -3.67 -2.79
C LEU A 3 2.59 -2.70 -1.96
N LEU A 4 2.12 -3.16 -0.80
CA LEU A 4 1.31 -2.38 0.13
C LEU A 4 2.00 -2.36 1.50
N ALA A 5 1.93 -1.22 2.20
CA ALA A 5 2.38 -1.13 3.58
C ALA A 5 1.47 -0.19 4.38
N THR A 6 1.38 -0.43 5.69
CA THR A 6 0.63 0.44 6.60
C THR A 6 1.23 0.40 8.00
N SER A 7 0.99 1.46 8.78
CA SER A 7 1.28 1.49 10.21
C SER A 7 0.34 2.45 10.95
N PRO A 8 0.25 2.36 12.29
CA PRO A 8 -0.55 3.30 13.09
C PRO A 8 -0.09 4.76 13.00
N GLY A 9 1.19 5.00 12.68
CA GLY A 9 1.77 6.34 12.61
C GLY A 9 1.59 7.03 11.24
N PRO A 10 1.91 8.33 11.17
CA PRO A 10 1.75 9.14 9.95
C PRO A 10 2.66 8.70 8.80
N GLY A 11 3.72 7.94 9.08
CA GLY A 11 4.66 7.45 8.07
C GLY A 11 4.17 6.23 7.27
N GLY A 12 3.08 5.56 7.67
CA GLY A 12 2.48 4.46 6.90
C GLY A 12 3.43 3.32 6.52
N ALA A 13 4.43 3.04 7.37
CA ALA A 13 5.52 2.10 7.12
C ALA A 13 6.30 2.35 5.81
N SER A 14 6.45 3.62 5.40
CA SER A 14 7.13 4.00 4.15
C SER A 14 8.55 3.47 4.02
N SER A 15 9.34 3.43 5.11
CA SER A 15 10.70 2.89 5.08
C SER A 15 10.74 1.39 4.74
N VAL A 16 9.80 0.61 5.26
CA VAL A 16 9.68 -0.83 4.96
C VAL A 16 9.19 -1.04 3.53
N LEU A 17 8.23 -0.23 3.06
CA LEU A 17 7.78 -0.28 1.67
C LEU A 17 8.91 0.01 0.69
N THR A 18 9.69 1.06 0.95
CA THR A 18 10.87 1.42 0.14
C THR A 18 11.90 0.29 0.13
N ALA A 19 12.20 -0.31 1.29
CA ALA A 19 13.13 -1.42 1.37
C ALA A 19 12.63 -2.64 0.56
N ALA A 20 11.34 -2.95 0.62
CA ALA A 20 10.74 -4.02 -0.16
C ALA A 20 10.82 -3.73 -1.67
N GLU A 21 10.42 -2.55 -2.10
CA GLU A 21 10.47 -2.11 -3.50
C GLU A 21 11.89 -2.17 -4.07
N GLN A 22 12.87 -1.64 -3.33
CA GLN A 22 14.29 -1.66 -3.72
C GLN A 22 14.87 -3.08 -3.76
N SER A 23 14.29 -4.02 -3.01
CA SER A 23 14.74 -5.40 -2.97
C SER A 23 14.23 -6.24 -4.15
N MET A 24 13.07 -5.89 -4.73
CA MET A 24 12.41 -6.71 -5.75
C MET A 24 13.24 -7.02 -7.01
N PRO A 25 14.06 -6.11 -7.55
CA PRO A 25 14.91 -6.41 -8.70
C PRO A 25 15.88 -7.58 -8.44
N PHE A 26 16.38 -7.73 -7.21
CA PHE A 26 17.29 -8.82 -6.84
C PHE A 26 16.59 -10.18 -6.75
N PHE A 27 15.26 -10.18 -6.61
CA PHE A 27 14.43 -11.38 -6.57
C PHE A 27 13.73 -11.67 -7.91
N GLY A 28 14.04 -10.91 -8.97
CA GLY A 28 13.35 -11.01 -10.26
C GLY A 28 11.89 -10.56 -10.21
N GLY A 29 11.49 -9.79 -9.19
CA GLY A 29 10.14 -9.29 -9.01
C GLY A 29 9.90 -8.01 -9.79
N GLU A 30 8.82 -7.97 -10.58
CA GLU A 30 8.36 -6.74 -11.25
C GLU A 30 7.30 -6.03 -10.39
N VAL A 31 7.63 -4.84 -9.89
CA VAL A 31 6.72 -3.97 -9.13
C VAL A 31 5.94 -3.09 -10.10
N LYS A 32 4.62 -3.29 -10.15
CA LYS A 32 3.69 -2.54 -11.01
C LYS A 32 3.08 -1.33 -10.29
N ALA A 33 2.99 -1.38 -8.95
CA ALA A 33 2.57 -0.25 -8.12
C ALA A 33 3.02 -0.43 -6.66
N THR A 34 3.13 0.67 -5.94
CA THR A 34 3.32 0.71 -4.48
C THR A 34 2.30 1.66 -3.84
N LEU A 35 1.86 1.35 -2.61
CA LEU A 35 0.97 2.21 -1.84
C LEU A 35 1.25 2.09 -0.33
N SER A 36 1.45 3.23 0.32
CA SER A 36 1.58 3.34 1.78
C SER A 36 0.30 3.97 2.34
N ILE A 37 -0.28 3.32 3.36
CA ILE A 37 -1.47 3.80 4.07
C ILE A 37 -1.04 4.28 5.47
N PRO A 38 -1.01 5.59 5.73
CA PRO A 38 -0.67 6.14 7.04
C PRO A 38 -1.86 6.02 8.01
N ASN A 39 -1.60 6.21 9.30
CA ASN A 39 -2.64 6.32 10.33
C ASN A 39 -3.70 5.21 10.21
N PHE A 40 -3.29 3.94 10.23
CA PHE A 40 -4.16 2.80 9.88
C PHE A 40 -5.54 2.85 10.55
N PHE A 41 -5.60 3.05 11.87
CA PHE A 41 -6.86 3.10 12.63
C PHE A 41 -7.78 4.28 12.24
N HIS A 42 -7.23 5.34 11.66
CA HIS A 42 -8.00 6.45 11.10
C HIS A 42 -8.47 6.15 9.67
N ASN A 43 -7.63 5.52 8.85
CA ASN A 43 -7.88 5.34 7.42
C ASN A 43 -8.53 4.00 7.04
N PHE A 44 -8.64 3.05 7.96
CA PHE A 44 -9.25 1.74 7.74
C PHE A 44 -10.44 1.53 8.69
N ASP A 45 -11.50 0.94 8.16
CA ASP A 45 -12.70 0.51 8.86
C ASP A 45 -12.59 -1.00 9.06
N GLU A 46 -12.31 -1.43 10.29
CA GLU A 46 -12.10 -2.84 10.63
C GLU A 46 -13.42 -3.64 10.56
N ASP A 47 -14.56 -3.01 10.83
CA ASP A 47 -15.86 -3.69 10.76
C ASP A 47 -16.27 -3.93 9.30
N LYS A 48 -16.08 -2.92 8.44
CA LYS A 48 -16.41 -3.00 7.01
C LYS A 48 -15.28 -3.55 6.15
N GLN A 49 -14.10 -3.80 6.73
CA GLN A 49 -12.89 -4.28 6.05
C GLN A 49 -12.52 -3.42 4.83
N GLN A 50 -12.60 -2.09 4.96
CA GLN A 50 -12.36 -1.17 3.85
C GLN A 50 -11.64 0.10 4.29
N LEU A 51 -10.96 0.76 3.35
CA LEU A 51 -10.46 2.10 3.58
C LEU A 51 -11.62 3.08 3.83
N LYS A 52 -11.42 4.08 4.67
CA LYS A 52 -12.39 5.16 4.94
C LYS A 52 -12.20 6.31 3.94
N ASP A 53 -10.95 6.64 3.65
CA ASP A 53 -10.58 7.72 2.74
C ASP A 53 -10.74 7.31 1.26
N ASP A 54 -11.54 8.08 0.51
CA ASP A 54 -11.85 7.78 -0.89
C ASP A 54 -10.65 7.95 -1.84
N LYS A 55 -9.68 8.82 -1.51
CA LYS A 55 -8.46 8.94 -2.33
C LYS A 55 -7.59 7.70 -2.15
N LEU A 56 -7.42 7.23 -0.92
CA LEU A 56 -6.69 5.98 -0.65
C LEU A 56 -7.39 4.78 -1.32
N LYS A 57 -8.72 4.72 -1.31
CA LYS A 57 -9.47 3.71 -2.09
C LYS A 57 -9.15 3.78 -3.58
N GLN A 58 -9.19 4.98 -4.16
CA GLN A 58 -8.90 5.17 -5.58
C GLN A 58 -7.46 4.76 -5.93
N TYR A 59 -6.48 5.07 -5.07
CA TYR A 59 -5.11 4.62 -5.27
C TYR A 59 -4.98 3.10 -5.19
N LEU A 60 -5.68 2.47 -4.23
CA LEU A 60 -5.70 1.02 -4.11
C LEU A 60 -6.30 0.36 -5.35
N ILE A 61 -7.46 0.84 -5.82
CA ILE A 61 -8.12 0.32 -7.03
C ILE A 61 -7.20 0.45 -8.24
N LYS A 62 -6.61 1.63 -8.47
CA LYS A 62 -5.65 1.86 -9.57
C LYS A 62 -4.43 0.95 -9.47
N ALA A 63 -3.94 0.67 -8.27
CA ALA A 63 -2.82 -0.25 -8.07
C ALA A 63 -3.23 -1.68 -8.45
N ILE A 64 -4.42 -2.13 -8.04
CA ILE A 64 -4.97 -3.45 -8.37
C ILE A 64 -5.22 -3.60 -9.87
N GLU A 65 -5.75 -2.57 -10.55
CA GLU A 65 -5.98 -2.57 -12.00
C GLU A 65 -4.70 -2.86 -12.79
N LYS A 66 -3.53 -2.45 -12.29
CA LYS A 66 -2.25 -2.76 -12.92
C LYS A 66 -1.84 -4.22 -12.79
N LEU A 67 -2.45 -5.03 -11.91
CA LEU A 67 -2.10 -6.44 -11.78
C LEU A 67 -2.54 -7.27 -12.99
N GLY A 68 -3.66 -6.89 -13.63
CA GLY A 68 -4.18 -7.48 -14.87
C GLY A 68 -3.34 -7.18 -16.10
#